data_AF-A0A2A2LRT4-F1
#
_entry.id   AF-A0A2A2LRT4-F1
#
_cell.length_a   1.000
_cell.length_b   1.000
_cell.length_c   1.000
_cell.angle_alpha   90.00
_cell.angle_beta   90.00
_cell.angle_gamma   90.00
#
_symmetry.space_group_name_H-M   'P 1'
#
loop_
_entity.id
_entity.type
_entity.pdbx_description
1 polymer ?
#
loop_
_entity_poly.entity_id
_entity_poly.type
_entity_poly.pdbx_seq_one_letter_code
_entity_poly.pdbx_strand_id
1 'polypeptide(L)'
;MSQEKYDEKYGIDEEENHAFVDKFKRNLLVGDIVGGITTGIIHIPQGSFAVLSLMAKDAGEKIMENFRSDSLPPPTPIETATMLTFCMGIWQLLCGIFRLQFIVSYFSDPLISAFTTGAGCHVLVAQFDNLIGVTTHNSSSFFYIFERVLRIPSQIEHVNVYTCIISVLSIVFLEIGKEFYALGLTSMLSALFPLYPMSTGVGRTIASIKVGTNTQLSSLFSSSLLFLVILKIGSYLEQLPKCVLSAIIVTALLSLFKKKDELKRLYIVSKIDFIIWILSFVSTVCIGVIEGLVISICAGLLSIVLRTQWPRYGSFTYPTSHKSELTSSICVFRFDGPLLFTNCDRFIKSFERTFSEWMRTLDLEKSERPVFFIMDCSSISHIDFMGIKALENIAKELKTSGVSLYLVGTNSKMIA
;
A
#
# COMPACT_ATOMS: atom_id res chain seq x y z
N MET A 1 35.44 5.03 46.19
CA MET A 1 36.77 4.85 45.56
C MET A 1 36.87 5.94 44.50
N SER A 2 37.98 6.68 44.38
CA SER A 2 38.12 7.67 43.32
C SER A 2 38.19 6.99 41.95
N GLN A 3 37.82 7.71 40.89
CA GLN A 3 37.81 7.22 39.51
C GLN A 3 39.21 6.65 39.15
N GLU A 4 40.25 7.44 39.42
CA GLU A 4 41.67 7.10 39.23
C GLU A 4 42.03 5.71 39.77
N LYS A 5 41.55 5.34 40.97
CA LYS A 5 41.83 4.03 41.61
C LYS A 5 41.01 2.87 41.06
N TYR A 6 40.10 3.14 40.14
CA TYR A 6 39.46 2.14 39.30
C TYR A 6 40.28 1.92 38.02
N ASP A 7 40.65 3.00 37.34
CA ASP A 7 41.31 2.93 36.04
C ASP A 7 42.78 2.45 36.15
N GLU A 8 43.52 2.92 37.16
CA GLU A 8 44.86 2.43 37.55
C GLU A 8 44.87 0.92 37.84
N LYS A 9 43.75 0.36 38.33
CA LYS A 9 43.63 -1.06 38.68
C LYS A 9 43.37 -1.97 37.47
N TYR A 10 42.84 -1.44 36.37
CA TYR A 10 42.51 -2.20 35.17
C TYR A 10 43.43 -1.91 33.98
N GLY A 11 44.39 -0.99 34.12
CA GLY A 11 45.36 -0.66 33.06
C GLY A 11 44.69 0.00 31.85
N ILE A 12 43.63 0.78 32.09
CA ILE A 12 42.91 1.50 31.04
C ILE A 12 43.65 2.82 30.82
N ASP A 13 44.58 2.82 29.87
CA ASP A 13 45.34 4.02 29.52
C ASP A 13 44.40 5.07 28.90
N GLU A 14 44.28 6.26 29.51
CA GLU A 14 43.31 7.27 29.06
C GLU A 14 43.61 7.74 27.64
N GLU A 15 44.89 7.81 27.23
CA GLU A 15 45.27 8.16 25.87
C GLU A 15 44.86 7.08 24.86
N GLU A 16 45.03 5.79 25.18
CA GLU A 16 44.64 4.69 24.29
C GLU A 16 43.11 4.58 24.18
N ASN A 17 42.39 4.82 25.28
CA ASN A 17 40.93 4.83 25.29
C ASN A 17 40.38 6.06 24.53
N HIS A 18 40.99 7.25 24.70
CA HIS A 18 40.68 8.42 23.86
C HIS A 18 40.98 8.14 22.39
N ALA A 19 42.14 7.57 22.06
CA ALA A 19 42.51 7.22 20.69
C ALA A 19 41.56 6.17 20.09
N PHE A 20 41.10 5.19 20.86
CA PHE A 20 40.09 4.22 20.45
C PHE A 20 38.75 4.90 20.16
N VAL A 21 38.26 5.75 21.07
CA VAL A 21 37.03 6.52 20.89
C VAL A 21 37.13 7.45 19.68
N ASP A 22 38.27 8.10 19.44
CA ASP A 22 38.46 8.99 18.30
C ASP A 22 38.61 8.23 16.97
N LYS A 23 39.22 7.05 16.98
CA LYS A 23 39.30 6.12 15.84
C LYS A 23 37.92 5.54 15.51
N PHE A 24 37.11 5.23 16.53
CA PHE A 24 35.72 4.78 16.40
C PHE A 24 34.83 5.91 15.84
N LYS A 25 34.91 7.12 16.39
CA LYS A 25 34.24 8.33 15.87
C LYS A 25 34.64 8.62 14.42
N ARG A 26 35.93 8.54 14.08
CA ARG A 26 36.41 8.72 12.70
C ARG A 26 35.85 7.65 11.77
N ASN A 27 35.77 6.39 12.20
CA ASN A 27 35.16 5.33 11.39
C ASN A 27 33.65 5.56 11.15
N LEU A 28 32.88 5.99 12.16
CA LEU A 28 31.48 6.41 11.96
C LEU A 28 31.37 7.61 11.01
N LEU A 29 32.16 8.67 11.27
CA LEU A 29 32.12 9.91 10.49
C LEU A 29 32.52 9.68 9.03
N VAL A 30 33.53 8.85 8.76
CA VAL A 30 33.93 8.46 7.40
C VAL A 30 32.83 7.66 6.71
N GLY A 31 32.18 6.71 7.41
CA GLY A 31 31.01 6.03 6.89
C GLY A 31 29.92 7.01 6.48
N ASP A 32 29.52 7.89 7.40
CA ASP A 32 28.49 8.92 7.19
C ASP A 32 28.84 9.92 6.07
N ILE A 33 30.11 10.35 5.95
CA ILE A 33 30.57 11.20 4.84
C ILE A 33 30.44 10.48 3.50
N VAL A 34 30.98 9.26 3.38
CA VAL A 34 31.01 8.56 2.08
C VAL A 34 29.60 8.15 1.66
N GLY A 35 28.78 7.63 2.57
CA GLY A 35 27.39 7.28 2.26
C GLY A 35 26.49 8.48 2.03
N GLY A 36 26.80 9.63 2.63
CA GLY A 36 26.16 10.91 2.32
C GLY A 36 26.50 11.40 0.91
N ILE A 37 27.78 11.34 0.53
CA ILE A 37 28.23 11.66 -0.83
C ILE A 37 27.57 10.71 -1.85
N THR A 38 27.55 9.40 -1.59
CA THR A 38 26.85 8.40 -2.42
C THR A 38 25.35 8.71 -2.54
N THR A 39 24.68 9.05 -1.43
CA THR A 39 23.26 9.43 -1.38
C THR A 39 22.98 10.68 -2.20
N GLY A 40 23.84 11.70 -2.12
CA GLY A 40 23.76 12.92 -2.93
C GLY A 40 23.91 12.65 -4.43
N ILE A 41 24.93 11.86 -4.81
CA ILE A 41 25.19 11.46 -6.20
C ILE A 41 24.02 10.69 -6.82
N ILE A 42 23.33 9.83 -6.05
CA ILE A 42 22.13 9.13 -6.53
C ILE A 42 20.90 10.06 -6.52
N HIS A 43 20.87 11.12 -5.69
CA HIS A 43 19.73 12.04 -5.65
C HIS A 43 19.66 12.94 -6.89
N ILE A 44 20.78 13.58 -7.25
CA ILE A 44 20.87 14.61 -8.31
C ILE A 44 20.16 14.18 -9.61
N PRO A 45 20.32 12.94 -10.12
CA PRO A 45 19.72 12.52 -11.38
C PRO A 45 18.30 11.95 -11.25
N GLN A 46 17.87 11.54 -10.05
CA GLN A 46 16.64 10.76 -9.85
C GLN A 46 15.43 11.61 -9.43
N GLY A 47 15.63 12.73 -8.73
CA GLY A 47 14.53 13.59 -8.26
C GLY A 47 13.60 12.92 -7.22
N SER A 48 12.31 13.21 -7.31
CA SER A 48 11.21 12.74 -6.46
C SER A 48 10.54 11.45 -6.98
N PHE A 49 9.66 10.82 -6.18
CA PHE A 49 8.93 9.61 -6.60
C PHE A 49 8.03 9.89 -7.81
N ALA A 50 8.26 9.15 -8.89
CA ALA A 50 7.79 9.57 -10.21
C ALA A 50 6.26 9.55 -10.39
N VAL A 51 5.52 8.69 -9.66
CA VAL A 51 4.05 8.70 -9.65
C VAL A 51 3.51 9.99 -9.00
N LEU A 52 4.10 10.41 -7.88
CA LEU A 52 3.70 11.64 -7.19
C LEU A 52 4.00 12.87 -8.07
N SER A 53 5.15 12.86 -8.74
CA SER A 53 5.52 13.91 -9.70
C SER A 53 4.59 13.96 -10.91
N LEU A 54 4.11 12.81 -11.40
CA LEU A 54 3.12 12.75 -12.47
C LEU A 54 1.74 13.28 -12.03
N MET A 55 1.26 12.88 -10.85
CA MET A 55 -0.01 13.38 -10.32
C MET A 55 0.05 14.89 -10.02
N ALA A 56 1.17 15.38 -9.51
CA ALA A 56 1.40 16.82 -9.31
C ALA A 56 1.46 17.59 -10.63
N LYS A 57 2.05 16.99 -11.68
CA LYS A 57 2.02 17.56 -13.03
C LYS A 57 0.59 17.65 -13.58
N ASP A 58 -0.18 16.57 -13.54
CA ASP A 58 -1.56 16.52 -14.05
C ASP A 58 -2.47 17.53 -13.33
N ALA A 59 -2.37 17.62 -12.00
CA ALA A 59 -3.05 18.65 -11.22
C ALA A 59 -2.62 20.08 -11.63
N GLY A 60 -1.33 20.31 -11.87
CA GLY A 60 -0.80 21.59 -12.32
C GLY A 60 -1.25 22.00 -13.73
N GLU A 61 -1.26 21.05 -14.69
CA GLU A 61 -1.79 21.28 -16.04
C GLU A 61 -3.29 21.64 -15.96
N LYS A 62 -4.10 20.90 -15.18
CA LYS A 62 -5.53 21.20 -14.95
C LYS A 62 -5.78 22.56 -14.29
N ILE A 63 -4.97 22.96 -13.31
CA ILE A 63 -5.07 24.31 -12.69
C ILE A 63 -4.79 25.39 -13.74
N MET A 64 -3.74 25.24 -14.54
CA MET A 64 -3.36 26.22 -15.56
C MET A 64 -4.38 26.29 -16.72
N GLU A 65 -5.03 25.17 -17.07
CA GLU A 65 -6.16 25.15 -18.00
C GLU A 65 -7.40 25.87 -17.46
N ASN A 66 -7.74 25.71 -16.17
CA ASN A 66 -8.86 26.41 -15.55
C ASN A 66 -8.65 27.94 -15.55
N PHE A 67 -7.48 28.43 -15.14
CA PHE A 67 -7.17 29.87 -15.21
C PHE A 67 -7.28 30.43 -16.64
N ARG A 68 -6.88 29.63 -17.64
CA ARG A 68 -7.01 29.98 -19.06
C ARG A 68 -8.46 29.99 -19.56
N SER A 69 -9.31 29.11 -19.02
CA SER A 69 -10.77 29.12 -19.27
C SER A 69 -11.43 30.36 -18.68
N ASP A 70 -11.06 30.73 -17.45
CA ASP A 70 -11.60 31.90 -16.73
C ASP A 70 -11.04 33.24 -17.23
N SER A 71 -10.29 33.25 -18.34
CA SER A 71 -9.66 34.42 -18.96
C SER A 71 -8.67 35.18 -18.06
N LEU A 72 -8.17 34.52 -17.00
CA LEU A 72 -7.18 35.06 -16.09
C LEU A 72 -5.76 34.90 -16.67
N PRO A 73 -4.79 35.75 -16.28
CA PRO A 73 -3.39 35.49 -16.58
C PRO A 73 -2.98 34.15 -15.97
N PRO A 74 -2.49 33.16 -16.75
CA PRO A 74 -2.16 31.86 -16.21
C PRO A 74 -0.95 31.98 -15.26
N PRO A 75 -1.01 31.40 -14.05
CA PRO A 75 0.11 31.41 -13.12
C PRO A 75 1.32 30.68 -13.72
N THR A 76 2.52 31.07 -13.35
CA THR A 76 3.72 30.37 -13.81
C THR A 76 3.72 28.91 -13.30
N PRO A 77 4.44 27.99 -13.97
CA PRO A 77 4.57 26.61 -13.48
C PRO A 77 5.18 26.53 -12.07
N ILE A 78 5.98 27.53 -11.67
CA ILE A 78 6.61 27.62 -10.36
C ILE A 78 5.56 28.01 -9.30
N GLU A 79 4.76 29.06 -9.55
CA GLU A 79 3.67 29.47 -8.65
C GLU A 79 2.64 28.35 -8.47
N THR A 80 2.29 27.67 -9.57
CA THR A 80 1.40 26.50 -9.57
C THR A 80 1.96 25.36 -8.71
N ALA A 81 3.26 25.05 -8.85
CA ALA A 81 3.92 24.02 -8.06
C ALA A 81 4.04 24.39 -6.56
N THR A 82 4.33 25.66 -6.23
CA THR A 82 4.34 26.11 -4.83
C THR A 82 2.95 26.06 -4.20
N MET A 83 1.92 26.54 -4.89
CA MET A 83 0.54 26.54 -4.39
C MET A 83 0.05 25.11 -4.15
N LEU A 84 0.30 24.20 -5.09
CA LEU A 84 -0.05 22.79 -4.94
C LEU A 84 0.67 22.14 -3.76
N THR A 85 1.99 22.35 -3.64
CA THR A 85 2.82 21.76 -2.57
C THR A 85 2.44 22.32 -1.19
N PHE A 86 2.11 23.60 -1.09
CA PHE A 86 1.62 24.23 0.14
C PHE A 86 0.25 23.66 0.57
N CYS A 87 -0.71 23.56 -0.36
CA CYS A 87 -2.01 22.94 -0.10
C CYS A 87 -1.87 21.45 0.31
N MET A 88 -0.98 20.70 -0.33
CA MET A 88 -0.65 19.33 0.06
C MET A 88 -0.03 19.26 1.47
N GLY A 89 0.83 20.20 1.84
CA GLY A 89 1.41 20.32 3.18
C GLY A 89 0.36 20.58 4.26
N ILE A 90 -0.59 21.50 4.00
CA ILE A 90 -1.74 21.75 4.89
C ILE A 90 -2.60 20.48 5.03
N TRP A 91 -2.91 19.80 3.93
CA TRP A 91 -3.71 18.57 3.98
C TRP A 91 -3.02 17.44 4.75
N GLN A 92 -1.71 17.28 4.58
CA GLN A 92 -0.90 16.33 5.36
C GLN A 92 -0.89 16.67 6.86
N LEU A 93 -0.77 17.95 7.22
CA LEU A 93 -0.83 18.41 8.60
C LEU A 93 -2.22 18.17 9.22
N LEU A 94 -3.31 18.48 8.51
CA LEU A 94 -4.68 18.19 8.95
C LEU A 94 -4.91 16.69 9.16
N CYS A 95 -4.48 15.85 8.20
CA CYS A 95 -4.50 14.39 8.35
C CYS A 95 -3.70 13.90 9.57
N GLY A 96 -2.57 14.54 9.89
CA GLY A 96 -1.78 14.26 11.09
C GLY A 96 -2.50 14.64 12.39
N ILE A 97 -3.06 15.85 12.46
CA ILE A 97 -3.81 16.37 13.63
C ILE A 97 -5.03 15.49 13.93
N PHE A 98 -5.83 15.19 12.90
CA PHE A 98 -7.00 14.30 13.03
C PHE A 98 -6.63 12.80 13.09
N ARG A 99 -5.33 12.46 13.07
CA ARG A 99 -4.80 11.08 13.10
C ARG A 99 -5.41 10.15 12.04
N LEU A 100 -5.71 10.68 10.86
CA LEU A 100 -6.32 9.97 9.72
C LEU A 100 -5.43 8.86 9.12
N GLN A 101 -4.25 8.62 9.69
CA GLN A 101 -3.41 7.45 9.39
C GLN A 101 -4.18 6.12 9.49
N PHE A 102 -5.22 6.03 10.31
CA PHE A 102 -6.08 4.84 10.38
C PHE A 102 -6.78 4.51 9.04
N ILE A 103 -6.99 5.50 8.16
CA ILE A 103 -7.58 5.29 6.83
C ILE A 103 -6.62 4.46 5.95
N VAL A 104 -5.32 4.71 6.06
CA VAL A 104 -4.28 3.96 5.33
C VAL A 104 -4.26 2.49 5.74
N SER A 105 -4.66 2.16 6.99
CA SER A 105 -4.79 0.78 7.47
C SER A 105 -5.90 -0.04 6.80
N TYR A 106 -6.79 0.58 6.01
CA TYR A 106 -7.76 -0.14 5.17
C TYR A 106 -7.25 -0.44 3.75
N PHE A 107 -6.11 0.12 3.34
CA PHE A 107 -5.51 -0.20 2.04
C PHE A 107 -4.73 -1.51 2.14
N SER A 108 -5.16 -2.53 1.40
CA SER A 108 -4.49 -3.84 1.41
C SER A 108 -3.22 -3.82 0.55
N ASP A 109 -2.21 -4.61 0.92
CA ASP A 109 -0.96 -4.70 0.16
C ASP A 109 -1.17 -5.03 -1.33
N PRO A 110 -2.10 -5.93 -1.73
CA PRO A 110 -2.42 -6.17 -3.14
C PRO A 110 -2.97 -4.93 -3.86
N LEU A 111 -3.79 -4.11 -3.20
CA LEU A 111 -4.33 -2.87 -3.76
C LEU A 111 -3.20 -1.86 -4.01
N ILE A 112 -2.34 -1.65 -3.01
CA ILE A 112 -1.19 -0.73 -3.12
C ILE A 112 -0.20 -1.23 -4.19
N SER A 113 0.07 -2.53 -4.23
CA SER A 113 0.92 -3.19 -5.24
C SER A 113 0.38 -3.01 -6.66
N ALA A 114 -0.93 -3.23 -6.86
CA ALA A 114 -1.59 -3.05 -8.14
C ALA A 114 -1.59 -1.59 -8.61
N PHE A 115 -1.99 -0.67 -7.72
CA PHE A 115 -2.04 0.78 -7.99
C PHE A 115 -0.65 1.33 -8.36
N THR A 116 0.39 1.01 -7.57
CA THR A 116 1.75 1.49 -7.85
C THR A 116 2.32 0.90 -9.13
N THR A 117 2.02 -0.37 -9.46
CA THR A 117 2.39 -0.98 -10.74
C THR A 117 1.67 -0.31 -11.92
N GLY A 118 0.36 -0.07 -11.79
CA GLY A 118 -0.46 0.59 -12.82
C GLY A 118 -0.03 2.03 -13.07
N ALA A 119 0.16 2.82 -12.02
CA ALA A 119 0.71 4.18 -12.11
C ALA A 119 2.13 4.18 -12.68
N GLY A 120 2.92 3.13 -12.42
CA GLY A 120 4.20 2.89 -13.07
C GLY A 120 4.10 2.81 -14.59
N CYS A 121 3.02 2.26 -15.15
CA CYS A 121 2.77 2.24 -16.60
C CYS A 121 2.62 3.66 -17.16
N HIS A 122 1.84 4.52 -16.49
CA HIS A 122 1.67 5.91 -16.90
C HIS A 122 3.00 6.66 -16.96
N VAL A 123 3.86 6.45 -15.96
CA VAL A 123 5.18 7.09 -15.93
C VAL A 123 6.11 6.49 -16.99
N LEU A 124 6.16 5.16 -17.18
CA LEU A 124 6.96 4.54 -18.24
C LEU A 124 6.59 5.10 -19.63
N VAL A 125 5.29 5.17 -19.94
CA VAL A 125 4.79 5.72 -21.22
C VAL A 125 5.12 7.22 -21.33
N ALA A 126 5.05 7.99 -20.24
CA ALA A 126 5.45 9.41 -20.24
C ALA A 126 6.97 9.65 -20.35
N GLN A 127 7.82 8.64 -20.05
CA GLN A 127 9.26 8.70 -20.27
C GLN A 127 9.68 8.23 -21.67
N PHE A 128 8.84 7.43 -22.34
CA PHE A 128 9.19 6.75 -23.59
C PHE A 128 9.62 7.72 -24.70
N ASP A 129 8.88 8.82 -24.88
CA ASP A 129 9.14 9.80 -25.93
C ASP A 129 10.51 10.49 -25.74
N ASN A 130 10.92 10.70 -24.49
CA ASN A 130 12.24 11.23 -24.13
C ASN A 130 13.38 10.21 -24.32
N LEU A 131 13.12 8.90 -24.18
CA LEU A 131 14.11 7.84 -24.48
C LEU A 131 14.43 7.77 -25.98
N ILE A 132 13.42 8.03 -26.82
CA ILE A 132 13.53 8.01 -28.29
C ILE A 132 13.98 9.36 -28.85
N GLY A 133 13.64 10.47 -28.17
CA GLY A 133 13.98 11.84 -28.57
C GLY A 133 12.91 12.57 -29.39
N VAL A 134 11.64 12.14 -29.30
CA VAL A 134 10.52 12.76 -30.04
C VAL A 134 9.68 13.63 -29.10
N THR A 135 9.19 14.77 -29.62
CA THR A 135 8.32 15.70 -28.88
C THR A 135 6.86 15.54 -29.29
N THR A 136 6.01 15.06 -28.37
CA THR A 136 4.55 14.94 -28.57
C THR A 136 3.79 15.87 -27.63
N HIS A 137 2.66 16.42 -28.09
CA HIS A 137 1.68 17.02 -27.20
C HIS A 137 0.88 15.94 -26.44
N ASN A 138 0.65 16.18 -25.14
CA ASN A 138 -0.30 15.38 -24.35
C ASN A 138 -1.73 15.53 -24.92
N SER A 139 -2.58 14.54 -24.64
CA SER A 139 -4.02 14.59 -24.93
C SER A 139 -4.78 14.04 -23.72
N SER A 140 -5.74 14.79 -23.20
CA SER A 140 -6.45 14.51 -21.93
C SER A 140 -7.53 13.43 -22.04
N SER A 141 -7.32 12.43 -22.92
CA SER A 141 -8.26 11.32 -23.16
C SER A 141 -8.27 10.33 -22.00
N PHE A 142 -9.45 9.80 -21.68
CA PHE A 142 -9.65 8.71 -20.71
C PHE A 142 -8.70 7.51 -20.97
N PHE A 143 -8.59 7.10 -22.25
CA PHE A 143 -7.71 6.01 -22.69
C PHE A 143 -6.34 6.49 -23.24
N TYR A 144 -5.80 7.65 -22.79
CA TYR A 144 -4.62 8.25 -23.44
C TYR A 144 -3.40 7.30 -23.55
N ILE A 145 -3.21 6.37 -22.61
CA ILE A 145 -2.14 5.36 -22.69
C ILE A 145 -2.26 4.54 -23.98
N PHE A 146 -3.46 4.04 -24.29
CA PHE A 146 -3.67 3.20 -25.47
C PHE A 146 -3.49 4.01 -26.75
N GLU A 147 -4.00 5.24 -26.80
CA GLU A 147 -3.73 6.15 -27.93
C GLU A 147 -2.24 6.42 -28.11
N ARG A 148 -1.50 6.71 -27.03
CA ARG A 148 -0.07 7.01 -27.07
C ARG A 148 0.75 5.79 -27.48
N VAL A 149 0.44 4.61 -26.94
CA VAL A 149 1.09 3.34 -27.31
C VAL A 149 0.80 2.98 -28.77
N LEU A 150 -0.41 3.21 -29.28
CA LEU A 150 -0.75 2.96 -30.69
C LEU A 150 -0.12 4.00 -31.65
N ARG A 151 0.33 5.16 -31.16
CA ARG A 151 1.10 6.15 -31.93
C ARG A 151 2.62 5.88 -31.92
N ILE A 152 3.14 5.00 -31.06
CA ILE A 152 4.58 4.66 -31.04
C ILE A 152 5.09 4.13 -32.40
N PRO A 153 4.43 3.17 -33.08
CA PRO A 153 4.95 2.61 -34.31
C PRO A 153 5.09 3.61 -35.47
N SER A 154 4.21 4.61 -35.55
CA SER A 154 4.27 5.64 -36.61
C SER A 154 5.29 6.76 -36.34
N GLN A 155 5.93 6.78 -35.16
CA GLN A 155 7.04 7.70 -34.86
C GLN A 155 8.42 7.03 -34.97
N ILE A 156 8.48 5.75 -35.35
CA ILE A 156 9.74 4.98 -35.40
C ILE A 156 10.72 5.47 -36.49
N GLU A 157 10.22 6.21 -37.49
CA GLU A 157 11.03 6.83 -38.56
C GLU A 157 11.73 8.13 -38.12
N HIS A 158 11.42 8.66 -36.93
CA HIS A 158 12.01 9.89 -36.39
C HIS A 158 12.87 9.64 -35.13
N VAL A 159 13.25 8.38 -34.89
CA VAL A 159 14.04 7.94 -33.73
C VAL A 159 15.48 8.47 -33.82
N ASN A 160 15.97 9.11 -32.75
CA ASN A 160 17.38 9.44 -32.66
C ASN A 160 18.18 8.24 -32.11
N VAL A 161 18.92 7.57 -33.00
CA VAL A 161 19.69 6.34 -32.67
C VAL A 161 20.71 6.57 -31.54
N TYR A 162 21.35 7.75 -31.48
CA TYR A 162 22.31 8.06 -30.41
C TYR A 162 21.63 8.17 -29.05
N THR A 163 20.42 8.76 -29.01
CA THR A 163 19.56 8.89 -27.83
C THR A 163 19.15 7.51 -27.28
N CYS A 164 18.86 6.55 -28.17
CA CYS A 164 18.58 5.16 -27.82
C CYS A 164 19.81 4.41 -27.27
N ILE A 165 20.99 4.58 -27.87
CA ILE A 165 22.23 3.93 -27.39
C ILE A 165 22.61 4.42 -25.98
N ILE A 166 22.55 5.73 -25.75
CA ILE A 166 22.87 6.34 -24.45
C ILE A 166 21.88 5.88 -23.36
N SER A 167 20.58 5.80 -23.68
CA SER A 167 19.58 5.35 -22.70
C SER A 167 19.71 3.86 -22.38
N VAL A 168 19.98 2.98 -23.34
CA VAL A 168 20.24 1.55 -23.08
C VAL A 168 21.45 1.33 -22.17
N LEU A 169 22.57 2.02 -22.42
CA LEU A 169 23.76 1.94 -21.56
C LEU A 169 23.46 2.45 -20.14
N SER A 170 22.71 3.54 -20.02
CA SER A 170 22.26 4.10 -18.73
C SER A 170 21.33 3.13 -17.98
N ILE A 171 20.46 2.41 -18.69
CA ILE A 171 19.53 1.44 -18.09
C ILE A 171 20.28 0.27 -17.44
N VAL A 172 21.30 -0.28 -18.11
CA VAL A 172 22.08 -1.43 -17.58
C VAL A 172 22.86 -1.05 -16.31
N PHE A 173 23.38 0.18 -16.24
CA PHE A 173 24.18 0.66 -15.10
C PHE A 173 23.36 0.83 -13.80
N LEU A 174 22.07 1.16 -13.90
CA LEU A 174 21.26 1.66 -12.77
C LEU A 174 20.39 0.60 -12.05
N GLU A 175 20.34 -0.65 -12.52
CA GLU A 175 19.56 -1.74 -11.89
C GLU A 175 20.06 -2.18 -10.49
N ILE A 176 21.17 -1.64 -9.98
CA ILE A 176 22.02 -2.30 -8.96
C ILE A 176 21.72 -1.92 -7.47
N GLY A 177 20.88 -0.93 -7.15
CA GLY A 177 20.63 -0.55 -5.73
C GLY A 177 19.30 0.16 -5.40
N LYS A 178 18.51 -0.42 -4.46
CA LYS A 178 17.11 -0.04 -4.17
C LYS A 178 16.59 -0.39 -2.74
N GLU A 179 16.06 0.59 -1.99
CA GLU A 179 14.94 0.46 -1.00
C GLU A 179 15.14 1.35 0.30
N PHE A 180 14.14 1.62 1.18
CA PHE A 180 13.33 2.89 1.30
C PHE A 180 13.19 3.36 2.80
N TYR A 181 12.73 4.61 3.11
CA TYR A 181 11.64 4.96 4.12
C TYR A 181 11.41 6.45 4.49
N ALA A 182 12.37 7.19 5.07
CA ALA A 182 12.15 8.40 5.92
C ALA A 182 11.51 9.68 5.28
N LEU A 183 10.19 9.72 5.11
CA LEU A 183 9.51 10.70 4.24
C LEU A 183 8.86 11.93 4.93
N GLY A 184 7.84 11.71 5.77
CA GLY A 184 6.72 12.65 5.95
C GLY A 184 6.99 14.01 6.61
N LEU A 185 8.17 14.25 7.15
CA LEU A 185 8.55 15.54 7.77
C LEU A 185 9.15 16.51 6.74
N THR A 186 9.72 15.99 5.64
CA THR A 186 10.40 16.80 4.62
C THR A 186 9.43 17.58 3.72
N SER A 187 8.26 17.02 3.40
CA SER A 187 7.26 17.66 2.53
C SER A 187 6.76 19.01 3.05
N MET A 188 6.55 19.14 4.36
CA MET A 188 6.15 20.40 4.99
C MET A 188 7.24 21.47 4.89
N LEU A 189 8.51 21.12 5.11
CA LEU A 189 9.62 22.07 5.03
C LEU A 189 9.92 22.48 3.57
N SER A 190 9.71 21.58 2.61
CA SER A 190 9.86 21.90 1.19
C SER A 190 8.88 22.96 0.69
N ALA A 191 7.70 23.12 1.30
CA ALA A 191 6.69 24.10 0.89
C ALA A 191 7.09 25.57 1.13
N LEU A 192 8.17 25.83 1.89
CA LEU A 192 8.76 27.16 2.05
C LEU A 192 9.63 27.60 0.85
N PHE A 193 9.80 26.73 -0.14
CA PHE A 193 10.65 26.91 -1.31
C PHE A 193 9.93 26.46 -2.60
N PRO A 194 10.35 26.91 -3.80
CA PRO A 194 9.80 26.45 -5.07
C PRO A 194 10.25 25.02 -5.42
N LEU A 195 9.68 24.04 -4.71
CA LEU A 195 9.99 22.61 -4.82
C LEU A 195 8.73 21.80 -5.14
N TYR A 196 8.89 20.74 -5.92
CA TYR A 196 7.84 19.74 -6.14
C TYR A 196 7.63 18.89 -4.87
N PRO A 197 6.43 18.29 -4.67
CA PRO A 197 6.14 17.48 -3.50
C PRO A 197 7.07 16.26 -3.45
N MET A 198 7.91 16.21 -2.41
CA MET A 198 8.95 15.21 -2.28
C MET A 198 8.42 13.88 -1.75
N SER A 199 9.07 12.81 -2.17
CA SER A 199 8.94 11.46 -1.63
C SER A 199 10.32 10.80 -1.62
N THR A 200 10.51 9.80 -0.77
CA THR A 200 11.85 9.36 -0.36
C THR A 200 12.63 8.66 -1.47
N GLY A 201 13.95 8.84 -1.43
CA GLY A 201 14.89 8.25 -2.36
C GLY A 201 15.07 6.77 -2.16
N VAL A 202 14.32 5.96 -2.91
CA VAL A 202 14.31 4.49 -2.87
C VAL A 202 15.69 3.87 -2.64
N GLY A 203 16.62 3.88 -3.59
CA GLY A 203 17.93 3.24 -3.42
C GLY A 203 18.97 3.98 -2.59
N ARG A 204 18.71 5.25 -2.26
CA ARG A 204 19.70 6.11 -1.61
C ARG A 204 20.00 5.61 -0.19
N THR A 205 18.97 5.23 0.56
CA THR A 205 19.10 4.68 1.92
C THR A 205 19.89 3.37 1.95
N ILE A 206 19.60 2.40 1.07
CA ILE A 206 20.37 1.14 1.02
C ILE A 206 21.81 1.34 0.52
N ALA A 207 22.07 2.29 -0.39
CA ALA A 207 23.44 2.64 -0.75
C ALA A 207 24.22 3.22 0.44
N SER A 208 23.61 4.14 1.19
CA SER A 208 24.15 4.69 2.45
C SER A 208 24.48 3.58 3.46
N ILE A 209 23.53 2.69 3.75
CA ILE A 209 23.70 1.60 4.74
C ILE A 209 24.79 0.61 4.29
N LYS A 210 24.87 0.26 3.00
CA LYS A 210 25.94 -0.60 2.46
C LYS A 210 27.34 0.00 2.59
N VAL A 211 27.45 1.33 2.65
CA VAL A 211 28.70 2.08 2.86
C VAL A 211 29.04 2.22 4.35
N GLY A 212 28.15 1.80 5.26
CA GLY A 212 28.38 1.82 6.70
C GLY A 212 27.98 3.14 7.38
N THR A 213 26.99 3.88 6.85
CA THR A 213 26.43 5.03 7.58
C THR A 213 25.67 4.58 8.81
N ASN A 214 25.97 5.21 9.95
CA ASN A 214 25.38 4.91 11.25
C ASN A 214 24.60 6.09 11.83
N THR A 215 24.76 7.31 11.31
CA THR A 215 24.02 8.49 11.82
C THR A 215 23.38 9.31 10.70
N GLN A 216 22.50 10.24 11.09
CA GLN A 216 21.82 11.14 10.17
C GLN A 216 22.75 12.22 9.56
N LEU A 217 24.01 12.33 10.02
CA LEU A 217 24.98 13.29 9.48
C LEU A 217 25.24 13.08 7.98
N SER A 218 25.11 11.84 7.50
CA SER A 218 25.07 11.48 6.07
C SER A 218 24.10 12.35 5.24
N SER A 219 22.92 12.68 5.78
CA SER A 219 21.93 13.51 5.08
C SER A 219 22.38 14.97 4.90
N LEU A 220 23.21 15.49 5.82
CA LEU A 220 23.78 16.83 5.74
C LEU A 220 24.91 16.92 4.70
N PHE A 221 25.75 15.88 4.60
CA PHE A 221 26.72 15.78 3.51
C PHE A 221 26.03 15.60 2.14
N SER A 222 24.93 14.84 2.10
CA SER A 222 24.11 14.66 0.89
C SER A 222 23.54 15.98 0.36
N SER A 223 22.95 16.79 1.24
CA SER A 223 22.32 18.06 0.88
C SER A 223 23.34 19.16 0.59
N SER A 224 24.45 19.20 1.34
CA SER A 224 25.58 20.11 1.06
C SER A 224 26.22 19.83 -0.31
N LEU A 225 26.41 18.55 -0.67
CA LEU A 225 26.89 18.17 -2.00
C LEU A 225 25.91 18.57 -3.10
N LEU A 226 24.61 18.30 -2.94
CA LEU A 226 23.56 18.74 -3.87
C LEU A 226 23.56 20.26 -4.07
N PHE A 227 23.69 21.03 -2.99
CA PHE A 227 23.76 22.50 -3.03
C PHE A 227 25.00 23.00 -3.79
N LEU A 228 26.18 22.42 -3.55
CA LEU A 228 27.41 22.75 -4.29
C LEU A 228 27.32 22.39 -5.78
N VAL A 229 26.68 21.26 -6.11
CA VAL A 229 26.44 20.85 -7.50
C VAL A 229 25.49 21.83 -8.20
N ILE A 230 24.40 22.26 -7.55
CA ILE A 230 23.48 23.25 -8.12
C ILE A 230 24.21 24.59 -8.37
N LEU A 231 24.96 25.09 -7.38
CA LEU A 231 25.64 26.39 -7.48
C LEU A 231 26.78 26.44 -8.50
N LYS A 232 27.52 25.35 -8.72
CA LYS A 232 28.78 25.37 -9.49
C LYS A 232 28.79 24.46 -10.72
N ILE A 233 27.93 23.44 -10.76
CA ILE A 233 27.88 22.44 -11.83
C ILE A 233 26.55 22.54 -12.62
N GLY A 234 25.54 23.27 -12.13
CA GLY A 234 24.25 23.46 -12.79
C GLY A 234 24.32 23.90 -14.27
N SER A 235 25.24 24.79 -14.62
CA SER A 235 25.48 25.23 -16.01
C SER A 235 26.03 24.13 -16.93
N TYR A 236 26.72 23.12 -16.40
CA TYR A 236 27.14 21.94 -17.16
C TYR A 236 26.01 20.89 -17.27
N LEU A 237 25.04 20.91 -16.35
CA LEU A 237 23.87 20.03 -16.38
C LEU A 237 22.80 20.51 -17.37
N GLU A 238 22.82 21.78 -17.80
CA GLU A 238 21.93 22.30 -18.86
C GLU A 238 22.06 21.53 -20.18
N GLN A 239 23.27 21.05 -20.49
CA GLN A 239 23.56 20.28 -21.70
C GLN A 239 23.21 18.78 -21.60
N LEU A 240 22.67 18.32 -20.46
CA LEU A 240 22.39 16.91 -20.22
C LEU A 240 21.21 16.40 -21.09
N PRO A 241 21.40 15.37 -21.94
CA PRO A 241 20.31 14.85 -22.76
C PRO A 241 19.16 14.28 -21.93
N LYS A 242 17.93 14.69 -22.25
CA LYS A 242 16.69 14.29 -21.54
C LYS A 242 16.50 12.76 -21.46
N CYS A 243 17.03 12.01 -22.42
CA CYS A 243 16.98 10.55 -22.41
C CYS A 243 17.73 9.90 -21.23
N VAL A 244 18.77 10.55 -20.69
CA VAL A 244 19.51 10.06 -19.51
C VAL A 244 18.58 10.10 -18.29
N LEU A 245 17.92 11.24 -18.06
CA LEU A 245 16.92 11.41 -17.00
C LEU A 245 15.77 10.39 -17.13
N SER A 246 15.28 10.16 -18.35
CA SER A 246 14.24 9.17 -18.60
C SER A 246 14.71 7.73 -18.40
N ALA A 247 15.97 7.40 -18.73
CA ALA A 247 16.56 6.10 -18.42
C ALA A 247 16.68 5.85 -16.90
N ILE A 248 16.98 6.88 -16.12
CA ILE A 248 16.99 6.84 -14.64
C ILE A 248 15.58 6.58 -14.09
N ILE A 249 14.56 7.25 -14.64
CA ILE A 249 13.17 7.05 -14.19
C ILE A 249 12.65 5.66 -14.61
N VAL A 250 12.95 5.19 -15.83
CA VAL A 250 12.57 3.85 -16.29
C VAL A 250 13.21 2.76 -15.44
N THR A 251 14.51 2.85 -15.15
CA THR A 251 15.17 1.89 -14.24
C THR A 251 14.63 1.95 -12.83
N ALA A 252 14.28 3.13 -12.31
CA ALA A 252 13.58 3.24 -11.03
C ALA A 252 12.25 2.46 -11.04
N LEU A 253 11.50 2.49 -12.15
CA LEU A 253 10.19 1.82 -12.29
C LEU A 253 10.27 0.31 -12.55
N LEU A 254 11.35 -0.21 -13.17
CA LEU A 254 11.46 -1.64 -13.50
C LEU A 254 11.32 -2.60 -12.29
N SER A 255 11.55 -2.15 -11.05
CA SER A 255 11.28 -2.96 -9.84
C SER A 255 9.79 -3.17 -9.59
N LEU A 256 8.93 -2.23 -9.97
CA LEU A 256 7.48 -2.33 -9.79
C LEU A 256 6.87 -3.45 -10.65
N PHE A 257 7.50 -3.78 -11.78
CA PHE A 257 7.01 -4.81 -12.71
C PHE A 257 7.53 -6.22 -12.42
N LYS A 258 8.52 -6.37 -11.53
CA LYS A 258 9.12 -7.67 -11.13
C LYS A 258 8.23 -8.41 -10.09
N LYS A 259 6.93 -8.55 -10.40
CA LYS A 259 5.84 -8.99 -9.50
C LYS A 259 5.26 -10.39 -9.78
N LYS A 260 5.86 -11.14 -10.71
CA LYS A 260 5.34 -12.43 -11.22
C LYS A 260 5.03 -13.46 -10.11
N ASP A 261 5.92 -13.63 -9.14
CA ASP A 261 5.76 -14.63 -8.09
C ASP A 261 4.80 -14.18 -6.97
N GLU A 262 4.72 -12.87 -6.72
CA GLU A 262 3.71 -12.25 -5.85
C GLU A 262 2.30 -12.52 -6.40
N LEU A 263 2.07 -12.28 -7.69
CA LEU A 263 0.81 -12.57 -8.38
C LEU A 263 0.43 -14.06 -8.33
N LYS A 264 1.39 -14.95 -8.59
CA LYS A 264 1.16 -16.41 -8.52
C LYS A 264 0.77 -16.85 -7.10
N ARG A 265 1.47 -16.33 -6.07
CA ARG A 265 1.16 -16.60 -4.66
C ARG A 265 -0.22 -16.06 -4.28
N LEU A 266 -0.54 -14.83 -4.71
CA LEU A 266 -1.81 -14.16 -4.44
C LEU A 266 -3.00 -14.97 -4.99
N TYR A 267 -2.95 -15.42 -6.25
CA TYR A 267 -4.00 -16.23 -6.85
C TYR A 267 -4.25 -17.56 -6.13
N ILE A 268 -3.19 -18.21 -5.64
CA ILE A 268 -3.28 -19.48 -4.91
C ILE A 268 -3.88 -19.29 -3.51
N VAL A 269 -3.49 -18.22 -2.80
CA VAL A 269 -3.94 -17.94 -1.42
C VAL A 269 -5.35 -17.33 -1.39
N SER A 270 -5.63 -16.35 -2.25
CA SER A 270 -6.92 -15.65 -2.29
C SER A 270 -7.26 -15.17 -3.69
N LYS A 271 -8.17 -15.90 -4.34
CA LYS A 271 -8.74 -15.51 -5.64
C LYS A 271 -9.42 -14.14 -5.60
N ILE A 272 -9.98 -13.74 -4.46
CA ILE A 272 -10.67 -12.45 -4.31
C ILE A 272 -9.65 -11.30 -4.29
N ASP A 273 -8.55 -11.44 -3.55
CA ASP A 273 -7.49 -10.41 -3.52
C ASP A 273 -6.75 -10.31 -4.86
N PHE A 274 -6.62 -11.42 -5.59
CA PHE A 274 -6.15 -11.41 -6.98
C PHE A 274 -7.10 -10.65 -7.91
N ILE A 275 -8.42 -10.82 -7.77
CA ILE A 275 -9.42 -10.04 -8.53
C ILE A 275 -9.33 -8.55 -8.20
N ILE A 276 -9.15 -8.16 -6.93
CA ILE A 276 -8.92 -6.76 -6.53
C ILE A 276 -7.64 -6.22 -7.17
N TRP A 277 -6.55 -7.00 -7.16
CA TRP A 277 -5.28 -6.60 -7.79
C TRP A 277 -5.47 -6.34 -9.30
N ILE A 278 -6.10 -7.27 -10.02
CA ILE A 278 -6.38 -7.12 -11.46
C ILE A 278 -7.27 -5.90 -11.71
N LEU A 279 -8.37 -5.75 -10.96
CA LEU A 279 -9.29 -4.63 -11.10
C LEU A 279 -8.60 -3.28 -10.84
N SER A 280 -7.75 -3.20 -9.81
CA SER A 280 -7.02 -1.98 -9.43
C SER A 280 -5.94 -1.62 -10.44
N PHE A 281 -5.23 -2.61 -10.99
CA PHE A 281 -4.24 -2.40 -12.04
C PHE A 281 -4.91 -1.92 -13.33
N VAL A 282 -5.98 -2.60 -13.77
CA VAL A 282 -6.71 -2.27 -15.00
C VAL A 282 -7.43 -0.93 -14.88
N SER A 283 -8.08 -0.63 -13.75
CA SER A 283 -8.73 0.68 -13.56
C SER A 283 -7.70 1.81 -13.61
N THR A 284 -6.57 1.69 -12.91
CA THR A 284 -5.48 2.68 -12.95
C THR A 284 -5.02 2.92 -14.39
N VAL A 285 -4.61 1.87 -15.11
CA VAL A 285 -4.04 1.98 -16.48
C VAL A 285 -5.05 2.46 -17.54
N CYS A 286 -6.34 2.12 -17.41
CA CYS A 286 -7.35 2.38 -18.44
C CYS A 286 -8.15 3.68 -18.24
N ILE A 287 -8.13 4.27 -17.05
CA ILE A 287 -9.02 5.38 -16.66
C ILE A 287 -8.23 6.62 -16.26
N GLY A 288 -7.11 6.43 -15.55
CA GLY A 288 -6.36 7.50 -14.92
C GLY A 288 -5.88 7.13 -13.52
N VAL A 289 -4.80 7.77 -13.06
CA VAL A 289 -4.15 7.44 -11.78
C VAL A 289 -5.03 7.83 -10.59
N ILE A 290 -5.77 8.95 -10.67
CA ILE A 290 -6.59 9.46 -9.57
C ILE A 290 -7.89 8.64 -9.48
N GLU A 291 -8.54 8.45 -10.63
CA GLU A 291 -9.81 7.79 -10.81
C GLU A 291 -9.71 6.29 -10.53
N GLY A 292 -8.65 5.65 -11.03
CA GLY A 292 -8.33 4.25 -10.75
C GLY A 292 -8.05 3.99 -9.27
N LEU A 293 -7.41 4.92 -8.56
CA LEU A 293 -7.21 4.81 -7.10
C LEU A 293 -8.55 4.83 -6.34
N VAL A 294 -9.47 5.73 -6.69
CA VAL A 294 -10.81 5.79 -6.07
C VAL A 294 -11.57 4.48 -6.30
N ILE A 295 -11.61 3.99 -7.55
CA ILE A 295 -12.25 2.72 -7.90
C ILE A 295 -11.63 1.54 -7.12
N SER A 296 -10.30 1.54 -6.99
CA SER A 296 -9.55 0.51 -6.24
C SER A 296 -9.94 0.47 -4.77
N ILE A 297 -10.00 1.64 -4.11
CA ILE A 297 -10.38 1.77 -2.69
C ILE A 297 -11.82 1.31 -2.47
N CYS A 298 -12.76 1.75 -3.31
CA CYS A 298 -14.16 1.32 -3.24
C CYS A 298 -14.30 -0.21 -3.42
N ALA A 299 -13.60 -0.80 -4.38
CA ALA A 299 -13.61 -2.25 -4.59
C ALA A 299 -12.97 -3.05 -3.44
N GLY A 300 -11.89 -2.53 -2.86
CA GLY A 300 -11.23 -3.12 -1.68
C GLY A 300 -12.17 -3.17 -0.47
N LEU A 301 -12.79 -2.04 -0.13
CA LEU A 301 -13.76 -1.94 0.98
C LEU A 301 -14.99 -2.82 0.72
N LEU A 302 -15.55 -2.81 -0.50
CA LEU A 302 -16.67 -3.67 -0.88
C LEU A 302 -16.32 -5.16 -0.74
N SER A 303 -15.09 -5.57 -1.07
CA SER A 303 -14.65 -6.96 -0.90
C SER A 303 -14.63 -7.40 0.57
N ILE A 304 -14.30 -6.51 1.50
CA ILE A 304 -14.36 -6.82 2.94
C ILE A 304 -15.82 -7.11 3.33
N VAL A 305 -16.75 -6.22 2.96
CA VAL A 305 -18.20 -6.41 3.23
C VAL A 305 -18.70 -7.73 2.64
N LEU A 306 -18.39 -8.02 1.37
CA LEU A 306 -18.80 -9.26 0.71
C LEU A 306 -18.23 -10.53 1.37
N ARG A 307 -17.01 -10.48 1.94
CA ARG A 307 -16.46 -11.61 2.72
C ARG A 307 -17.19 -11.79 4.05
N THR A 308 -17.51 -10.71 4.77
CA THR A 308 -18.29 -10.75 6.02
C THR A 308 -19.75 -11.19 5.79
N GLN A 309 -20.31 -10.95 4.60
CA GLN A 309 -21.67 -11.36 4.23
C GLN A 309 -21.85 -12.86 4.00
N TRP A 310 -20.78 -13.60 3.69
CA TRP A 310 -20.84 -15.04 3.39
C TRP A 310 -20.01 -15.91 4.36
N PRO A 311 -20.32 -15.92 5.68
CA PRO A 311 -19.75 -16.88 6.62
C PRO A 311 -20.00 -18.33 6.19
N ARG A 312 -19.12 -19.23 6.65
CA ARG A 312 -19.40 -20.66 6.61
C ARG A 312 -20.34 -21.03 7.75
N TYR A 313 -21.16 -22.03 7.53
CA TYR A 313 -21.99 -22.65 8.56
C TYR A 313 -21.92 -24.16 8.40
N GLY A 314 -22.20 -24.89 9.46
CA GLY A 314 -22.23 -26.34 9.46
C GLY A 314 -23.07 -26.89 10.60
N SER A 315 -23.63 -28.07 10.37
CA SER A 315 -24.31 -28.86 11.39
C SER A 315 -23.53 -30.13 11.68
N PHE A 316 -23.19 -30.36 12.94
CA PHE A 316 -22.52 -31.57 13.41
C PHE A 316 -23.52 -32.45 14.16
N THR A 317 -24.17 -33.37 13.45
CA THR A 317 -24.84 -34.52 14.07
C THR A 317 -23.78 -35.57 14.35
N TYR A 318 -23.38 -35.77 15.61
CA TYR A 318 -22.24 -36.63 15.99
C TYR A 318 -22.41 -38.08 15.48
N PRO A 319 -21.60 -38.54 14.50
CA PRO A 319 -21.67 -39.90 14.00
C PRO A 319 -20.65 -40.75 14.77
N THR A 320 -21.02 -41.18 15.98
CA THR A 320 -20.24 -42.20 16.70
C THR A 320 -20.17 -43.48 15.88
N SER A 321 -18.99 -44.14 15.87
CA SER A 321 -18.78 -45.38 15.11
C SER A 321 -19.77 -46.50 15.49
N HIS A 322 -20.31 -46.44 16.71
CA HIS A 322 -21.53 -47.16 17.08
C HIS A 322 -22.76 -46.32 16.75
N LYS A 323 -23.65 -46.88 15.91
CA LYS A 323 -25.04 -46.42 15.77
C LYS A 323 -25.73 -46.50 17.14
N SER A 324 -25.90 -45.36 17.81
CA SER A 324 -26.77 -45.26 18.97
C SER A 324 -27.92 -44.32 18.63
N GLU A 325 -29.15 -44.72 18.95
CA GLU A 325 -30.37 -43.93 18.69
C GLU A 325 -30.43 -42.67 19.56
N LEU A 326 -29.44 -42.46 20.44
CA LEU A 326 -29.34 -41.32 21.35
C LEU A 326 -28.84 -40.04 20.65
N THR A 327 -28.20 -40.14 19.47
CA THR A 327 -27.60 -38.98 18.77
C THR A 327 -28.50 -38.30 17.74
N SER A 328 -29.67 -38.86 17.41
CA SER A 328 -30.65 -38.19 16.53
C SER A 328 -31.36 -37.03 17.23
N SER A 329 -31.59 -37.13 18.54
CA SER A 329 -32.27 -36.11 19.36
C SER A 329 -31.44 -34.86 19.66
N ILE A 330 -30.21 -34.75 19.15
CA ILE A 330 -29.31 -33.62 19.38
C ILE A 330 -28.75 -33.10 18.04
N CYS A 331 -29.01 -31.83 17.72
CA CYS A 331 -28.32 -31.13 16.64
C CYS A 331 -27.33 -30.11 17.22
N VAL A 332 -26.11 -30.06 16.68
CA VAL A 332 -25.17 -28.95 16.92
C VAL A 332 -25.07 -28.11 15.66
N PHE A 333 -25.48 -26.84 15.73
CA PHE A 333 -25.34 -25.86 14.64
C PHE A 333 -24.24 -24.85 14.97
N ARG A 334 -23.37 -24.59 14.00
CA ARG A 334 -22.22 -23.69 14.12
C ARG A 334 -22.18 -22.69 12.96
N PHE A 335 -21.90 -21.43 13.29
CA PHE A 335 -21.78 -20.34 12.33
C PHE A 335 -20.40 -19.67 12.47
N ASP A 336 -19.54 -19.85 11.48
CA ASP A 336 -18.14 -19.38 11.49
C ASP A 336 -18.05 -17.91 11.04
N GLY A 337 -18.58 -16.99 11.84
CA GLY A 337 -18.45 -15.55 11.61
C GLY A 337 -19.17 -14.67 12.65
N PRO A 338 -18.87 -13.35 12.67
CA PRO A 338 -19.62 -12.39 13.47
C PRO A 338 -21.06 -12.28 12.94
N LEU A 339 -22.02 -12.02 13.83
CA LEU A 339 -23.45 -11.95 13.49
C LEU A 339 -23.90 -10.49 13.43
N LEU A 340 -23.97 -9.95 12.22
CA LEU A 340 -24.17 -8.52 11.94
C LEU A 340 -25.35 -8.31 10.98
N PHE A 341 -25.89 -7.10 10.92
CA PHE A 341 -26.97 -6.70 10.00
C PHE A 341 -26.72 -7.10 8.54
N THR A 342 -25.44 -7.19 8.13
CA THR A 342 -25.01 -7.60 6.79
C THR A 342 -25.25 -9.08 6.49
N ASN A 343 -25.27 -9.96 7.50
CA ASN A 343 -25.36 -11.42 7.34
C ASN A 343 -26.46 -12.11 8.17
N CYS A 344 -27.29 -11.37 8.92
CA CYS A 344 -28.45 -11.90 9.65
C CYS A 344 -29.38 -12.75 8.78
N ASP A 345 -29.72 -12.29 7.58
CA ASP A 345 -30.54 -13.06 6.63
C ASP A 345 -29.90 -14.39 6.23
N ARG A 346 -28.57 -14.45 6.18
CA ARG A 346 -27.81 -15.66 5.85
C ARG A 346 -27.78 -16.61 7.04
N PHE A 347 -27.62 -16.09 8.25
CA PHE A 347 -27.72 -16.83 9.51
C PHE A 347 -29.10 -17.48 9.68
N ILE A 348 -30.17 -16.70 9.56
CA ILE A 348 -31.57 -17.19 9.66
C ILE A 348 -31.81 -18.30 8.62
N LYS A 349 -31.52 -18.05 7.33
CA LYS A 349 -31.72 -19.06 6.27
C LYS A 349 -30.83 -20.30 6.40
N SER A 350 -29.67 -20.19 7.06
CA SER A 350 -28.86 -21.36 7.40
C SER A 350 -29.43 -22.16 8.56
N PHE A 351 -29.97 -21.48 9.59
CA PHE A 351 -30.69 -22.12 10.68
C PHE A 351 -31.96 -22.82 10.17
N GLU A 352 -32.87 -22.11 9.48
CA GLU A 352 -34.12 -22.63 8.90
C GLU A 352 -33.86 -23.92 8.10
N ARG A 353 -32.82 -23.90 7.27
CA ARG A 353 -32.40 -25.04 6.46
C ARG A 353 -31.90 -26.20 7.31
N THR A 354 -30.92 -25.98 8.20
CA THR A 354 -30.37 -27.04 9.07
C THR A 354 -31.46 -27.63 9.96
N PHE A 355 -32.33 -26.80 10.52
CA PHE A 355 -33.45 -27.21 11.36
C PHE A 355 -34.46 -28.07 10.57
N SER A 356 -34.82 -27.65 9.36
CA SER A 356 -35.68 -28.42 8.46
C SER A 356 -35.06 -29.75 7.99
N GLU A 357 -33.76 -29.76 7.70
CA GLU A 357 -33.02 -30.97 7.30
C GLU A 357 -32.90 -31.96 8.48
N TRP A 358 -32.63 -31.47 9.69
CA TRP A 358 -32.58 -32.29 10.91
C TRP A 358 -33.96 -32.80 11.36
N MET A 359 -34.99 -31.96 11.32
CA MET A 359 -36.34 -32.35 11.75
C MET A 359 -36.95 -33.46 10.86
N ARG A 360 -36.49 -33.58 9.60
CA ARG A 360 -36.79 -34.74 8.73
C ARG A 360 -36.08 -36.04 9.10
N THR A 361 -35.07 -35.99 9.97
CA THR A 361 -34.36 -37.18 10.50
C THR A 361 -34.89 -37.63 11.86
N LEU A 362 -35.90 -36.93 12.41
CA LEU A 362 -36.56 -37.24 13.66
C LEU A 362 -37.91 -37.94 13.42
N ASP A 363 -37.99 -39.24 13.72
CA ASP A 363 -39.27 -39.95 13.93
C ASP A 363 -39.94 -39.39 15.20
N LEU A 364 -40.63 -38.24 15.07
CA LEU A 364 -41.28 -37.56 16.21
C LEU A 364 -42.27 -38.46 16.95
N GLU A 365 -42.94 -39.39 16.24
CA GLU A 365 -43.88 -40.37 16.81
C GLU A 365 -43.22 -41.42 17.72
N LYS A 366 -41.89 -41.55 17.73
CA LYS A 366 -41.15 -42.51 18.60
C LYS A 366 -40.37 -41.84 19.73
N SER A 367 -40.30 -40.51 19.78
CA SER A 367 -39.39 -39.81 20.68
C SER A 367 -40.09 -39.32 21.95
N GLU A 368 -40.24 -40.19 22.96
CA GLU A 368 -40.59 -39.80 24.35
C GLU A 368 -39.49 -38.96 25.05
N ARG A 369 -38.50 -38.46 24.32
CA ARG A 369 -37.28 -37.85 24.83
C ARG A 369 -37.20 -36.36 24.45
N PRO A 370 -36.69 -35.49 25.33
CA PRO A 370 -36.47 -34.09 25.01
C PRO A 370 -35.50 -33.94 23.84
N VAL A 371 -35.87 -33.06 22.90
CA VAL A 371 -35.10 -32.77 21.69
C VAL A 371 -34.28 -31.50 21.93
N PHE A 372 -32.98 -31.57 21.64
CA PHE A 372 -31.99 -30.54 21.99
C PHE A 372 -31.36 -29.91 20.74
N PHE A 373 -31.35 -28.59 20.70
CA PHE A 373 -30.63 -27.82 19.68
C PHE A 373 -29.52 -27.02 20.35
N ILE A 374 -28.27 -27.33 20.00
CA ILE A 374 -27.08 -26.70 20.56
C ILE A 374 -26.53 -25.74 19.51
N MET A 375 -26.40 -24.46 19.86
CA MET A 375 -25.75 -23.46 19.02
C MET A 375 -24.34 -23.19 19.53
N ASP A 376 -23.34 -23.51 18.70
CA ASP A 376 -21.94 -23.16 18.94
C ASP A 376 -21.70 -21.70 18.53
N CYS A 377 -21.70 -20.83 19.53
CA CYS A 377 -21.45 -19.40 19.40
C CYS A 377 -19.96 -19.04 19.50
N SER A 378 -19.04 -20.01 19.66
CA SER A 378 -17.60 -19.76 19.89
C SER A 378 -16.91 -18.92 18.80
N SER A 379 -17.49 -18.87 17.61
CA SER A 379 -16.96 -18.14 16.45
C SER A 379 -17.68 -16.81 16.18
N ILE A 380 -18.69 -16.47 16.98
CA ILE A 380 -19.41 -15.19 16.93
C ILE A 380 -18.61 -14.17 17.74
N SER A 381 -17.55 -13.64 17.14
CA SER A 381 -16.65 -12.67 17.80
C SER A 381 -17.38 -11.39 18.22
N HIS A 382 -18.29 -10.91 17.37
CA HIS A 382 -19.13 -9.74 17.58
C HIS A 382 -20.57 -10.03 17.14
N ILE A 383 -21.52 -9.38 17.82
CA ILE A 383 -22.95 -9.38 17.51
C ILE A 383 -23.45 -7.92 17.50
N ASP A 384 -24.45 -7.61 16.68
CA ASP A 384 -25.16 -6.33 16.73
C ASP A 384 -26.66 -6.50 17.06
N PHE A 385 -27.40 -5.39 17.09
CA PHE A 385 -28.83 -5.38 17.45
C PHE A 385 -29.70 -6.22 16.49
N MET A 386 -29.36 -6.29 15.20
CA MET A 386 -30.05 -7.17 14.24
C MET A 386 -29.72 -8.64 14.55
N GLY A 387 -28.46 -8.93 14.88
CA GLY A 387 -28.00 -10.26 15.29
C GLY A 387 -28.69 -10.78 16.55
N ILE A 388 -28.78 -9.95 17.59
CA ILE A 388 -29.51 -10.28 18.83
C ILE A 388 -30.98 -10.58 18.52
N LYS A 389 -31.64 -9.74 17.73
CA LYS A 389 -33.05 -9.92 17.35
C LYS A 389 -33.29 -11.18 16.51
N ALA A 390 -32.35 -11.54 15.63
CA ALA A 390 -32.39 -12.80 14.89
C ALA A 390 -32.28 -14.02 15.82
N LEU A 391 -31.35 -13.99 16.78
CA LEU A 391 -31.17 -15.04 17.77
C LEU A 391 -32.37 -15.19 18.70
N GLU A 392 -32.96 -14.07 19.15
CA GLU A 392 -34.22 -14.06 19.92
C GLU A 392 -35.38 -14.72 19.16
N ASN A 393 -35.51 -14.46 17.86
CA ASN A 393 -36.60 -15.02 17.06
C ASN A 393 -36.44 -16.54 16.92
N ILE A 394 -35.22 -17.01 16.64
CA ILE A 394 -34.88 -18.45 16.59
C ILE A 394 -35.14 -19.13 17.95
N ALA A 395 -34.83 -18.47 19.07
CA ALA A 395 -35.12 -18.98 20.41
C ALA A 395 -36.64 -19.09 20.68
N LYS A 396 -37.45 -18.16 20.18
CA LYS A 396 -38.93 -18.21 20.28
C LYS A 396 -39.50 -19.32 19.39
N GLU A 397 -38.97 -19.49 18.18
CA GLU A 397 -39.36 -20.54 17.24
C GLU A 397 -39.08 -21.94 17.81
N LEU A 398 -37.83 -22.22 18.21
CA LEU A 398 -37.44 -23.50 18.83
C LEU A 398 -38.30 -23.83 20.06
N LYS A 399 -38.54 -22.84 20.93
CA LYS A 399 -39.41 -23.00 22.11
C LYS A 399 -40.87 -23.32 21.73
N THR A 400 -41.35 -22.78 20.61
CA THR A 400 -42.70 -23.07 20.07
C THR A 400 -42.77 -24.48 19.48
N SER A 401 -41.69 -24.96 18.88
CA SER A 401 -41.52 -26.35 18.41
C SER A 401 -41.23 -27.36 19.52
N GLY A 402 -41.21 -26.96 20.81
CA GLY A 402 -40.90 -27.85 21.93
C GLY A 402 -39.42 -28.25 22.06
N VAL A 403 -38.52 -27.62 21.30
CA VAL A 403 -37.09 -27.93 21.26
C VAL A 403 -36.32 -27.05 22.24
N SER A 404 -35.44 -27.66 23.04
CA SER A 404 -34.63 -26.93 24.02
C SER A 404 -33.35 -26.38 23.38
N LEU A 405 -33.25 -25.05 23.28
CA LEU A 405 -32.07 -24.34 22.80
C LEU A 405 -31.00 -24.19 23.90
N TYR A 406 -29.77 -24.58 23.60
CA TYR A 406 -28.59 -24.31 24.42
C TYR A 406 -27.56 -23.51 23.62
N LEU A 407 -27.03 -22.43 24.20
CA LEU A 407 -25.94 -21.64 23.61
C LEU A 407 -24.61 -22.04 24.27
N VAL A 408 -23.58 -22.29 23.46
CA VAL A 408 -22.25 -22.74 23.92
C VAL A 408 -21.17 -21.81 23.40
N GLY A 409 -20.15 -21.50 24.21
CA GLY A 409 -19.04 -20.64 23.82
C GLY A 409 -19.42 -19.17 23.62
N THR A 410 -20.47 -18.69 24.29
CA THR A 410 -20.93 -17.30 24.20
C THR A 410 -19.92 -16.30 24.78
N ASN A 411 -19.75 -15.17 24.09
CA ASN A 411 -18.96 -14.05 24.58
C ASN A 411 -19.74 -13.32 25.69
N SER A 412 -19.06 -12.64 26.63
CA SER A 412 -19.71 -11.89 27.71
C SER A 412 -20.70 -10.83 27.20
N LYS A 413 -20.40 -10.23 26.04
CA LYS A 413 -21.28 -9.29 25.30
C LYS A 413 -22.50 -9.91 24.62
N MET A 414 -22.70 -11.23 24.73
CA MET A 414 -23.94 -11.93 24.34
C MET A 414 -24.75 -12.39 25.56
N ILE A 415 -24.19 -12.27 26.77
CA ILE A 415 -24.80 -12.73 28.03
C ILE A 415 -25.40 -11.54 28.80
N ALA A 416 -24.82 -10.35 28.63
CA ALA A 416 -25.30 -9.06 29.11
C ALA A 416 -26.05 -8.29 28.02
#